data_AF-A0A539DCT6-F1
#
_entry.id   AF-A0A539DCT6-F1
#
_cell.length_a   1.000
_cell.length_b   1.000
_cell.length_c   1.000
_cell.angle_alpha   90.00
_cell.angle_beta   90.00
_cell.angle_gamma   90.00
#
_symmetry.space_group_name_H-M   'P 1'
#
loop_
_entity.id
_entity.type
_entity.pdbx_description
1 polymer ?
#
loop_
_entity_poly.entity_id
_entity_poly.type
_entity_poly.pdbx_seq_one_letter_code
_entity_poly.pdbx_strand_id
1 'polypeptide(L)'
;MKLPLIALLAVVLAAPVVTVPTAADAQVRVGSGARRDPPRRVRPPAPRLTEAEEDRMWDAQTEINNLDTQIAAVNALAAAAGGATPEHQATLADLNTRRTAEQAVYDRLQAKLNR
;
A
#
# COMPACT_ATOMS: atom_id res chain seq x y z
N MET A 1 -7.03 -14.30 -34.90
CA MET A 1 -7.61 -12.94 -34.84
C MET A 1 -6.82 -12.17 -33.80
N LYS A 2 -6.19 -11.06 -34.21
CA LYS A 2 -5.16 -10.33 -33.44
C LYS A 2 -5.84 -9.17 -32.71
N LEU A 3 -5.76 -9.16 -31.38
CA LEU A 3 -6.26 -8.05 -30.54
C LEU A 3 -5.16 -6.97 -30.41
N PRO A 4 -5.51 -5.68 -30.53
CA PRO A 4 -4.52 -4.60 -30.49
C PRO A 4 -4.09 -4.26 -29.05
N LEU A 5 -2.78 -4.11 -28.88
CA LEU A 5 -2.13 -3.56 -27.68
C LEU A 5 -2.65 -2.16 -27.37
N ILE A 6 -3.05 -1.95 -26.12
CA ILE A 6 -3.38 -0.63 -25.56
C ILE A 6 -2.08 0.07 -25.15
N ALA A 7 -2.01 1.35 -25.51
CA ALA A 7 -0.83 2.21 -25.48
C ALA A 7 -0.32 2.54 -24.08
N LEU A 8 1.00 2.58 -23.97
CA LEU A 8 1.79 2.98 -22.80
C LEU A 8 1.82 4.51 -22.74
N LEU A 9 1.19 5.12 -21.73
CA LEU A 9 1.20 6.57 -21.54
C LEU A 9 2.37 6.97 -20.64
N ALA A 10 3.44 7.47 -21.26
CA ALA A 10 4.54 8.15 -20.57
C ALA A 10 4.16 9.62 -20.32
N VAL A 11 4.13 10.05 -19.08
CA VAL A 11 3.97 11.47 -18.71
C VAL A 11 5.29 11.98 -18.16
N VAL A 12 6.01 12.72 -18.99
CA VAL A 12 7.12 13.60 -18.59
C VAL A 12 6.50 14.97 -18.30
N LEU A 13 6.57 15.43 -17.04
CA LEU A 13 6.23 16.81 -16.70
C LEU A 13 7.52 17.53 -16.29
N ALA A 14 8.02 18.33 -17.21
CA ALA A 14 9.02 19.36 -16.99
C ALA A 14 8.38 20.52 -16.21
N ALA A 15 9.08 21.06 -15.21
CA ALA A 15 8.75 22.34 -14.60
C ALA A 15 10.00 23.25 -14.54
N PRO A 16 9.85 24.58 -14.79
CA PRO A 16 10.95 25.49 -15.04
C PRO A 16 11.67 25.96 -13.77
N VAL A 17 12.99 26.16 -13.92
CA VAL A 17 13.85 26.86 -12.96
C VAL A 17 13.45 28.33 -12.89
N VAL A 18 13.03 28.80 -11.71
CA VAL A 18 12.86 30.23 -11.44
C VAL A 18 13.89 30.64 -10.38
N THR A 19 14.93 31.32 -10.84
CA THR A 19 15.88 32.06 -10.00
C THR A 19 15.26 33.39 -9.57
N VAL A 20 15.32 33.72 -8.28
CA VAL A 20 15.04 35.09 -7.77
C VAL A 20 16.20 35.51 -6.86
N PRO A 21 16.70 36.76 -6.97
CA PRO A 21 18.01 37.17 -6.47
C PRO A 21 18.00 37.60 -4.99
N THR A 22 19.22 37.68 -4.47
CA THR A 22 19.63 38.15 -3.14
C THR A 22 19.08 39.53 -2.75
N ALA A 23 18.54 39.62 -1.53
CA ALA A 23 18.58 40.83 -0.72
C ALA A 23 19.17 40.45 0.65
N ALA A 24 20.34 41.02 0.93
CA ALA A 24 20.93 41.03 2.26
C ALA A 24 20.12 42.01 3.12
N ASP A 25 19.60 41.53 4.24
CA ASP A 25 19.25 42.39 5.37
C ASP A 25 19.93 41.85 6.61
N ALA A 26 20.87 42.64 7.11
CA ALA A 26 21.47 42.46 8.41
C ALA A 26 20.39 42.59 9.48
N GLN A 27 20.12 41.50 10.21
CA GLN A 27 19.44 41.60 11.49
C GLN A 27 20.34 41.06 12.60
N VAL A 28 21.27 41.92 13.03
CA VAL A 28 21.76 41.88 14.40
C VAL A 28 20.63 42.42 15.27
N ARG A 29 19.96 41.55 16.01
CA ARG A 29 19.17 41.96 17.17
C ARG A 29 19.55 41.12 18.37
N VAL A 30 20.39 41.75 19.19
CA VAL A 30 20.72 41.37 20.55
C VAL A 30 19.43 41.26 21.36
N GLY A 31 19.25 40.13 22.03
CA GLY A 31 18.08 39.84 22.85
C GLY A 31 18.42 38.77 23.87
N SER A 32 19.19 39.16 24.88
CA SER A 32 19.37 38.44 26.12
C SER A 32 18.00 38.08 26.72
N GLY A 33 17.67 36.79 26.72
CA GLY A 33 16.41 36.30 27.25
C GLY A 33 16.45 34.78 27.37
N ALA A 34 17.16 34.29 28.38
CA ALA A 34 17.08 32.91 28.81
C ALA A 34 15.64 32.58 29.21
N ARG A 35 14.86 32.04 28.28
CA ARG A 35 13.76 31.13 28.60
C ARG A 35 14.09 29.81 27.94
N ARG A 36 14.55 28.90 28.80
CA ARG A 36 14.82 27.51 28.51
C ARG A 36 13.51 26.92 28.00
N ASP A 37 13.33 26.91 26.67
CA ASP A 37 12.25 26.16 26.06
C ASP A 37 12.38 24.72 26.57
N PRO A 38 11.30 24.12 27.13
CA PRO A 38 11.34 22.70 27.45
C PRO A 38 11.70 21.94 26.17
N PRO A 39 12.53 20.89 26.23
CA PRO A 39 12.93 20.16 25.04
C PRO A 39 11.66 19.75 24.29
N ARG A 40 11.49 20.29 23.08
CA ARG A 40 10.42 19.84 22.16
C ARG A 40 10.54 18.33 22.12
N ARG A 41 9.52 17.62 22.60
CA ARG A 41 9.42 16.17 22.44
C ARG A 41 9.46 15.94 20.94
N VAL A 42 10.62 15.54 20.41
CA VAL A 42 10.75 15.17 19.01
C VAL A 42 9.83 13.98 18.85
N ARG A 43 8.69 14.20 18.19
CA ARG A 43 7.78 13.11 17.85
C ARG A 43 8.60 12.12 17.05
N PRO A 44 8.63 10.82 17.42
CA PRO A 44 9.27 9.82 16.60
C PRO A 44 8.73 9.93 15.16
N PRO A 45 9.59 9.76 14.13
CA PRO A 45 9.11 9.71 12.76
C PRO A 45 7.98 8.68 12.68
N ALA A 46 6.91 9.04 11.96
CA ALA A 46 5.77 8.15 11.78
C ALA A 46 6.25 6.79 11.22
N PRO A 47 5.65 5.67 11.65
CA PRO A 47 6.01 4.36 11.15
C PRO A 47 5.86 4.32 9.63
N ARG A 48 6.98 4.21 8.93
CA ARG A 48 6.99 3.84 7.51
C ARG A 48 7.12 2.32 7.41
N LEU A 49 6.53 1.74 6.37
CA LEU A 49 6.87 0.39 5.98
C LEU A 49 8.34 0.37 5.55
N THR A 50 9.04 -0.70 5.90
CA THR A 50 10.32 -1.03 5.25
C THR A 50 10.04 -1.52 3.83
N GLU A 51 11.02 -1.48 2.93
CA GLU A 51 10.87 -1.98 1.55
C GLU A 51 10.34 -3.43 1.54
N ALA A 52 10.92 -4.31 2.35
CA ALA A 52 10.45 -5.70 2.46
C ALA A 52 9.01 -5.84 2.98
N GLU A 53 8.53 -4.90 3.81
CA GLU A 53 7.14 -4.89 4.27
C GLU A 53 6.19 -4.34 3.21
N GLU A 54 6.62 -3.37 2.41
CA GLU A 54 5.87 -2.87 1.28
C GLU A 54 5.73 -3.95 0.20
N ASP A 55 6.82 -4.64 -0.14
CA ASP A 55 6.80 -5.79 -1.04
C ASP A 55 5.85 -6.87 -0.52
N ARG A 56 5.95 -7.23 0.77
CA ARG A 56 5.05 -8.23 1.37
C ARG A 56 3.58 -7.80 1.32
N MET A 57 3.28 -6.52 1.46
CA MET A 57 1.92 -5.99 1.34
C MET A 57 1.38 -6.16 -0.08
N TRP A 58 2.19 -5.85 -1.10
CA TRP A 58 1.83 -6.04 -2.50
C TRP A 58 1.68 -7.51 -2.90
N ASP A 59 2.54 -8.38 -2.36
CA ASP A 59 2.45 -9.83 -2.54
C ASP A 59 1.17 -10.38 -1.92
N ALA A 60 0.83 -9.96 -0.69
CA ALA A 60 -0.40 -10.37 -0.02
C ALA A 60 -1.64 -9.92 -0.82
N GLN A 61 -1.64 -8.69 -1.34
CA GLN A 61 -2.73 -8.19 -2.19
C GLN A 61 -2.86 -9.00 -3.49
N THR A 62 -1.74 -9.36 -4.11
CA THR A 62 -1.71 -10.21 -5.31
C THR A 62 -2.29 -11.60 -5.02
N GLU A 63 -1.86 -12.21 -3.92
CA GLU A 63 -2.32 -13.54 -3.53
C GLU A 63 -3.82 -13.54 -3.16
N ILE A 64 -4.33 -12.49 -2.49
CA ILE A 64 -5.78 -12.34 -2.24
C ILE A 64 -6.55 -12.36 -3.57
N ASN A 65 -6.10 -11.61 -4.58
CA ASN A 65 -6.77 -11.56 -5.89
C ASN A 65 -6.73 -12.91 -6.61
N ASN A 66 -5.60 -13.64 -6.50
CA ASN A 66 -5.46 -14.98 -7.05
C ASN A 66 -6.39 -15.98 -6.34
N LEU A 67 -6.51 -15.89 -5.01
CA LEU A 67 -7.38 -16.74 -4.22
C LEU A 67 -8.86 -16.44 -4.51
N ASP A 68 -9.23 -15.17 -4.64
CA ASP A 68 -10.60 -14.77 -5.01
C ASP A 68 -10.98 -15.31 -6.41
N THR A 69 -10.04 -15.31 -7.34
CA THR A 69 -10.23 -15.92 -8.68
C THR A 69 -10.45 -17.43 -8.58
N GLN A 70 -9.68 -18.14 -7.76
CA GLN A 70 -9.83 -19.58 -7.55
C GLN A 70 -11.15 -19.93 -6.85
N ILE A 71 -11.54 -19.15 -5.83
CA ILE A 71 -12.82 -19.30 -5.13
C ILE A 71 -13.98 -19.13 -6.13
N ALA A 72 -13.91 -18.10 -6.99
CA ALA A 72 -14.92 -17.89 -8.03
C ALA A 72 -14.97 -19.07 -9.02
N ALA A 73 -13.82 -19.63 -9.41
CA ALA A 73 -13.77 -20.79 -10.29
C ALA A 73 -14.40 -22.03 -9.66
N VAL A 74 -14.12 -22.33 -8.39
CA VAL A 74 -14.72 -23.47 -7.68
C VAL A 74 -16.24 -23.30 -7.53
N ASN A 75 -16.70 -22.08 -7.22
CA ASN A 75 -18.13 -21.78 -7.17
C ASN A 75 -18.82 -21.96 -8.54
N ALA A 76 -18.16 -21.57 -9.63
CA ALA A 76 -18.67 -21.77 -10.98
C ALA A 76 -18.76 -23.27 -11.34
N LEU A 77 -17.76 -24.07 -10.95
CA LEU A 77 -17.79 -25.52 -11.11
C LEU A 77 -18.92 -26.18 -10.32
N ALA A 78 -19.12 -25.76 -9.07
CA ALA A 78 -20.24 -26.22 -8.24
C ALA A 78 -21.60 -25.87 -8.88
N ALA A 79 -21.74 -24.66 -9.40
CA ALA A 79 -22.96 -24.25 -10.10
C ALA A 79 -23.21 -25.09 -11.37
N ALA A 80 -22.16 -25.34 -12.17
CA ALA A 80 -22.25 -26.17 -13.36
C ALA A 80 -22.58 -27.65 -13.05
N ALA A 81 -22.15 -28.15 -11.90
CA ALA A 81 -22.47 -29.49 -11.40
C ALA A 81 -23.87 -29.61 -10.77
N GLY A 82 -24.63 -28.52 -10.68
CA GLY A 82 -25.96 -28.50 -10.05
C GLY A 82 -25.92 -28.40 -8.52
N GLY A 83 -24.76 -28.11 -7.92
CA GLY A 83 -24.59 -27.95 -6.49
C GLY A 83 -23.14 -28.17 -6.03
N ALA A 84 -22.81 -27.65 -4.84
CA ALA A 84 -21.50 -27.87 -4.23
C ALA A 84 -21.42 -29.29 -3.64
N THR A 85 -20.48 -30.10 -4.15
CA THR A 85 -20.13 -31.40 -3.56
C THR A 85 -19.28 -31.21 -2.30
N PRO A 86 -19.10 -32.25 -1.46
CA PRO A 86 -18.21 -32.17 -0.31
C PRO A 86 -16.77 -31.77 -0.67
N GLU A 87 -16.28 -32.18 -1.83
CA GLU A 87 -14.94 -31.84 -2.32
C GLU A 87 -14.83 -30.34 -2.67
N HIS A 88 -15.87 -29.77 -3.32
CA HIS A 88 -15.93 -28.33 -3.56
C HIS A 88 -15.94 -27.55 -2.23
N GLN A 89 -16.71 -28.02 -1.25
CA GLN A 89 -16.78 -27.38 0.07
C GLN A 89 -15.44 -27.41 0.81
N ALA A 90 -14.76 -28.56 0.82
CA ALA A 90 -13.43 -28.68 1.42
C ALA A 90 -12.41 -27.77 0.74
N THR A 91 -12.44 -27.71 -0.60
CA THR A 91 -11.58 -26.81 -1.38
C THR A 91 -11.86 -25.34 -1.07
N LEU A 92 -13.13 -24.94 -1.01
CA LEU A 92 -13.51 -23.57 -0.65
C LEU A 92 -13.10 -23.22 0.78
N ALA A 93 -13.20 -24.16 1.73
CA ALA A 93 -12.77 -23.91 3.11
C ALA A 93 -11.27 -23.65 3.20
N ASP A 94 -10.44 -24.41 2.50
CA ASP A 94 -8.98 -24.20 2.43
C ASP A 94 -8.65 -22.84 1.79
N LEU A 95 -9.21 -22.56 0.61
CA LEU A 95 -8.98 -21.30 -0.10
C LEU A 95 -9.38 -20.08 0.73
N ASN A 96 -10.54 -20.13 1.40
CA ASN A 96 -10.98 -19.05 2.28
C ASN A 96 -10.05 -18.89 3.49
N THR A 97 -9.58 -19.99 4.09
CA THR A 97 -8.64 -19.92 5.21
C THR A 97 -7.35 -19.20 4.81
N ARG A 98 -6.80 -19.55 3.65
CA ARG A 98 -5.61 -18.88 3.08
C ARG A 98 -5.88 -17.41 2.77
N ARG A 99 -7.03 -17.11 2.18
CA ARG A 99 -7.43 -15.73 1.83
C ARG A 99 -7.55 -14.85 3.08
N THR A 100 -8.14 -15.37 4.15
CA THR A 100 -8.22 -14.67 5.44
C THR A 100 -6.84 -14.44 6.05
N ALA A 101 -5.93 -15.40 5.94
CA ALA A 101 -4.56 -15.23 6.43
C ALA A 101 -3.81 -14.12 5.68
N GLU A 102 -3.88 -14.09 4.35
CA GLU A 102 -3.26 -13.02 3.54
C GLU A 102 -3.93 -11.66 3.78
N GLN A 103 -5.26 -11.62 3.94
CA GLN A 103 -5.97 -10.40 4.31
C GLN A 103 -5.49 -9.84 5.65
N ALA A 104 -5.27 -10.70 6.66
CA ALA A 104 -4.76 -10.27 7.95
C ALA A 104 -3.33 -9.68 7.85
N VAL A 105 -2.49 -10.20 6.94
CA VAL A 105 -1.17 -9.62 6.65
C VAL A 105 -1.32 -8.24 6.02
N TYR A 106 -2.15 -8.12 4.98
CA TYR A 106 -2.42 -6.85 4.32
C TYR A 106 -2.95 -5.79 5.29
N ASP A 107 -3.98 -6.13 6.07
CA ASP A 107 -4.61 -5.21 7.02
C ASP A 107 -3.64 -4.73 8.09
N ARG A 108 -2.77 -5.63 8.59
CA ARG A 108 -1.73 -5.28 9.57
C ARG A 108 -0.73 -4.28 8.98
N LEU A 109 -0.25 -4.51 7.76
CA LEU A 109 0.73 -3.66 7.10
C LEU A 109 0.12 -2.31 6.71
N GLN A 110 -1.12 -2.31 6.21
CA GLN A 110 -1.90 -1.12 5.94
C GLN A 110 -2.12 -0.28 7.21
N ALA A 111 -2.43 -0.93 8.33
CA ALA A 111 -2.57 -0.26 9.62
C ALA A 111 -1.25 0.32 10.13
N LYS A 112 -0.11 -0.30 9.83
CA LYS A 112 1.22 0.24 10.16
C LYS A 112 1.53 1.49 9.31
N LEU A 113 1.23 1.44 8.02
CA LEU A 113 1.41 2.55 7.09
C LEU A 113 0.59 3.79 7.49
N ASN A 114 -0.61 3.57 8.03
CA ASN A 114 -1.57 4.63 8.39
C ASN A 114 -1.37 5.21 9.81
N ARG A 115 -0.36 4.78 10.57
CA ARG A 115 -0.10 5.23 11.96
C ARG A 115 0.87 6.41 12.03
#